data_AF-E2BQ37-F1
#
_entry.id   AF-E2BQ37-F1
#
_cell.length_a   1.000
_cell.length_b   1.000
_cell.length_c   1.000
_cell.angle_alpha   90.00
_cell.angle_beta   90.00
_cell.angle_gamma   90.00
#
_symmetry.space_group_name_H-M   'P 1'
#
loop_
_entity.id
_entity.type
_entity.pdbx_description
1 polymer ?
#
loop_
_entity_poly.entity_id
_entity_poly.type
_entity_poly.pdbx_seq_one_letter_code
_entity_poly.pdbx_strand_id
1 'polypeptide(L)'
;RSIIRQFFHSVACVACGEQTNKEVCAECVSQPSRTILVLLEKICQLERTHQQIASICHSCIGRSGDIECASLDCPVLYQMVQARKELAQVPYLNNI
;
A
#
# COMPACT_ATOMS: atom_id res chain seq x y z
N ARG A 1 14.77 -16.38 15.37
CA ARG A 1 13.73 -16.69 16.36
C ARG A 1 13.57 -15.45 17.25
N SER A 2 12.60 -14.58 16.97
CA SER A 2 12.37 -13.36 17.77
C SER A 2 10.87 -13.25 18.05
N ILE A 3 10.49 -13.55 19.30
CA ILE A 3 9.11 -13.76 19.77
C ILE A 3 8.63 -12.54 20.59
N ILE A 4 8.87 -11.33 20.08
CA ILE A 4 8.39 -10.10 20.75
C ILE A 4 7.13 -9.56 20.06
N ARG A 5 6.97 -9.78 18.75
CA ARG A 5 5.77 -9.35 18.00
C ARG A 5 4.49 -10.06 18.43
N GLN A 6 4.57 -11.24 19.04
CA GLN A 6 3.40 -12.03 19.44
C GLN A 6 2.67 -11.51 20.69
N PHE A 7 3.22 -10.53 21.40
CA PHE A 7 2.64 -10.00 22.64
C PHE A 7 2.01 -8.61 22.51
N PHE A 8 2.17 -7.95 21.35
CA PHE A 8 1.54 -6.65 21.07
C PHE A 8 0.43 -6.86 20.05
N HIS A 9 -0.78 -7.17 20.52
CA HIS A 9 -1.99 -7.28 19.69
C HIS A 9 -2.58 -5.92 19.29
N SER A 10 -1.79 -4.83 19.29
CA SER A 10 -2.21 -3.56 18.71
C SER A 10 -1.86 -3.55 17.22
N VAL A 11 -2.88 -3.45 16.39
CA VAL A 11 -2.77 -3.16 14.96
C VAL A 11 -3.00 -1.67 14.74
N ALA A 12 -2.47 -1.11 13.65
CA ALA A 12 -2.80 0.26 13.26
C ALA A 12 -4.13 0.27 12.50
N CYS A 13 -5.01 1.22 12.83
CA CYS A 13 -6.26 1.44 12.12
C CYS A 13 -5.97 1.68 10.63
N VAL A 14 -6.62 0.93 9.74
CA VAL A 14 -6.36 1.01 8.30
C VAL A 14 -6.67 2.39 7.70
N ALA A 15 -7.57 3.15 8.35
CA ALA A 15 -8.02 4.48 7.93
C ALA A 15 -7.17 5.61 8.53
N CYS A 16 -7.03 5.68 9.85
CA CYS A 16 -6.32 6.79 10.51
C CYS A 16 -4.91 6.47 11.02
N GLY A 17 -4.50 5.19 11.05
CA GLY A 17 -3.18 4.76 11.53
C GLY A 17 -3.03 4.65 13.05
N GLU A 18 -4.04 5.04 13.83
CA GLU A 18 -4.00 4.96 15.30
C GLU A 18 -3.95 3.51 15.81
N GLN A 19 -3.30 3.29 16.96
CA GLN A 19 -3.24 1.96 17.56
C GLN A 19 -4.62 1.50 18.03
N THR A 20 -5.01 0.30 17.62
CA THR A 20 -6.29 -0.30 17.95
C THR A 20 -6.19 -1.83 17.96
N ASN A 21 -7.17 -2.51 18.56
CA ASN A 21 -7.24 -3.98 18.57
C ASN A 21 -8.16 -4.51 17.45
N LYS A 22 -8.68 -3.63 16.60
CA LYS A 22 -9.56 -3.91 15.45
C LYS A 22 -8.93 -3.35 14.18
N GLU A 23 -9.39 -3.78 13.01
CA GLU A 23 -8.87 -3.23 11.74
C GLU A 23 -9.23 -1.74 11.56
N VAL A 24 -10.44 -1.36 11.96
CA VAL A 24 -10.92 0.04 12.00
C VAL A 24 -11.21 0.41 13.46
N CYS A 25 -10.66 1.54 13.92
CA CYS A 25 -10.87 2.01 15.29
C CYS A 25 -12.31 2.49 15.51
N ALA A 26 -12.76 2.58 16.77
CA ALA A 26 -14.13 2.95 17.10
C ALA A 26 -14.55 4.34 16.57
N GLU A 27 -13.61 5.27 16.48
CA GLU A 27 -13.85 6.62 15.94
C GLU A 27 -14.06 6.62 14.41
N CYS A 28 -13.32 5.80 13.68
CA CYS A 28 -13.52 5.63 12.24
C CYS A 28 -14.83 4.88 11.95
N VAL A 29 -15.22 3.93 12.81
CA VAL A 29 -16.52 3.24 12.69
C VAL A 29 -17.69 4.20 12.93
N SER A 30 -17.56 5.19 13.83
CA SER A 30 -18.63 6.17 14.07
C SER A 30 -18.76 7.22 12.95
N GLN A 31 -17.79 7.32 12.05
CA GLN A 31 -17.76 8.27 10.93
C GLN A 31 -17.56 7.55 9.57
N PRO A 32 -18.51 6.71 9.13
CA PRO A 32 -18.33 5.83 7.98
C PRO A 32 -18.02 6.58 6.68
N SER A 33 -18.71 7.70 6.40
CA SER A 33 -18.48 8.48 5.17
C SER A 33 -17.05 9.04 5.09
N ARG A 34 -16.51 9.52 6.22
CA ARG A 34 -15.13 10.03 6.28
C ARG A 34 -14.14 8.89 6.12
N THR A 35 -14.39 7.76 6.80
CA THR A 35 -13.53 6.57 6.73
C THR A 35 -13.46 6.01 5.32
N ILE A 36 -14.59 5.87 4.63
CA ILE A 36 -14.65 5.42 3.24
C ILE A 36 -13.86 6.38 2.33
N LEU A 37 -14.03 7.69 2.48
CA LEU A 37 -13.30 8.68 1.68
C LEU A 37 -11.78 8.54 1.86
N VAL A 38 -11.32 8.39 3.10
CA VAL A 38 -9.88 8.20 3.41
C VAL A 38 -9.34 6.90 2.82
N LEU A 39 -10.10 5.80 2.91
CA LEU A 39 -9.70 4.52 2.33
C LEU A 39 -9.63 4.58 0.80
N LEU A 40 -10.61 5.22 0.16
CA LEU A 40 -10.61 5.45 -1.29
C LEU A 40 -9.44 6.32 -1.74
N GLU A 41 -9.18 7.42 -1.03
CA GLU A 41 -8.02 8.28 -1.30
C GLU A 41 -6.71 7.49 -1.19
N LYS A 42 -6.58 6.66 -0.15
CA LYS A 42 -5.42 5.79 0.04
C LYS A 42 -5.26 4.79 -1.12
N ILE A 43 -6.34 4.14 -1.55
CA ILE A 43 -6.32 3.23 -2.71
C ILE A 43 -5.86 3.97 -3.97
N CYS A 44 -6.49 5.11 -4.28
CA CYS A 44 -6.10 5.94 -5.43
C CYS A 44 -4.63 6.36 -5.37
N GLN A 45 -4.11 6.68 -4.18
CA GLN A 45 -2.71 7.04 -4.02
C GLN A 45 -1.77 5.87 -4.33
N LEU A 46 -2.09 4.66 -3.84
CA LEU A 46 -1.31 3.46 -4.13
C LEU A 46 -1.27 3.13 -5.62
N GLU A 47 -2.44 3.22 -6.28
CA GLU A 47 -2.55 3.01 -7.73
C GLU A 47 -1.74 4.05 -8.52
N ARG A 48 -1.86 5.33 -8.18
CA ARG A 48 -1.12 6.42 -8.84
C ARG A 48 0.38 6.27 -8.67
N THR A 49 0.85 5.97 -7.46
CA THR A 49 2.28 5.75 -7.20
C THR A 49 2.82 4.58 -8.02
N HIS A 50 2.08 3.47 -8.09
CA HIS A 50 2.46 2.34 -8.95
C HIS A 50 2.52 2.74 -10.43
N GLN A 51 1.50 3.42 -10.94
CA GLN A 51 1.45 3.87 -12.34
C GLN A 51 2.59 4.83 -12.70
N GLN A 52 2.93 5.76 -11.80
CA GLN A 52 4.03 6.70 -12.00
C GLN A 52 5.37 5.97 -12.12
N ILE A 53 5.65 5.03 -11.20
CA ILE A 53 6.88 4.25 -11.22
C ILE A 53 6.92 3.32 -12.44
N ALA A 54 5.79 2.70 -12.78
CA ALA A 54 5.68 1.87 -13.98
C ALA A 54 5.99 2.68 -15.26
N SER A 55 5.47 3.90 -15.37
CA SER A 55 5.76 4.80 -16.50
C SER A 55 7.26 5.10 -16.66
N ILE A 56 7.97 5.32 -15.54
CA ILE A 56 9.43 5.49 -15.54
C ILE A 56 10.13 4.23 -16.06
N CYS A 57 9.74 3.06 -15.54
CA CYS A 57 10.29 1.77 -15.98
C CYS A 57 10.03 1.53 -17.47
N HIS A 58 8.82 1.80 -17.97
CA HIS A 58 8.49 1.66 -19.39
C HIS A 58 9.34 2.58 -20.27
N SER A 59 9.54 3.83 -19.83
CA SER A 59 10.38 4.79 -20.54
C SER A 59 11.84 4.33 -20.59
N CYS A 60 12.34 3.72 -19.51
CA CYS A 60 13.71 3.19 -19.45
C CYS A 60 13.91 1.92 -20.30
N ILE A 61 12.94 1.00 -20.30
CA ILE A 61 13.05 -0.28 -21.02
C ILE A 61 12.68 -0.12 -22.50
N GLY A 62 11.89 0.90 -22.86
CA GLY A 62 11.45 1.17 -24.23
C GLY A 62 10.37 0.22 -24.74
N ARG A 63 9.69 -0.52 -23.85
CA ARG A 63 8.61 -1.46 -24.19
C ARG A 63 7.38 -1.27 -23.31
N SER A 64 6.20 -1.40 -23.90
CA SER A 64 4.94 -1.58 -23.17
C SER A 64 4.74 -3.06 -22.84
N GLY A 65 4.32 -3.39 -21.62
CA GLY A 65 4.17 -4.77 -21.13
C GLY A 65 4.88 -5.01 -19.80
N ASP A 66 5.06 -6.27 -19.41
CA ASP A 66 5.56 -6.56 -18.07
C ASP A 66 7.00 -6.04 -17.82
N ILE A 67 7.13 -5.37 -16.68
CA ILE A 67 8.38 -4.80 -16.17
C ILE A 67 9.13 -5.89 -15.41
N GLU A 68 10.18 -6.42 -16.03
CA GLU A 68 11.08 -7.46 -15.51
C GLU A 68 12.52 -6.93 -15.37
N CYS A 69 12.67 -5.74 -14.77
CA CYS A 69 13.99 -5.18 -14.51
C CYS A 69 14.70 -5.94 -13.38
N ALA A 70 15.95 -6.34 -13.58
CA ALA A 70 16.80 -6.99 -12.58
C ALA A 70 18.12 -6.24 -12.31
N SER A 71 18.24 -5.00 -12.81
CA SER A 71 19.44 -4.18 -12.62
C SER A 71 19.52 -3.66 -11.19
N LEU A 72 20.49 -4.17 -10.43
CA LEU A 72 20.73 -3.75 -9.03
C LEU A 72 21.21 -2.30 -8.91
N ASP A 73 21.77 -1.76 -10.00
CA ASP A 73 22.20 -0.35 -10.09
C ASP A 73 21.03 0.59 -10.43
N CYS A 74 19.83 0.05 -10.73
CA CYS A 74 18.66 0.88 -11.01
C CYS A 74 18.08 1.45 -9.71
N PRO A 75 18.06 2.79 -9.52
CA PRO A 75 17.51 3.40 -8.32
C PRO A 75 15.99 3.19 -8.18
N VAL A 76 15.31 2.85 -9.28
CA VAL A 76 13.85 2.65 -9.34
C VAL A 76 13.45 1.21 -9.02
N LEU A 77 14.37 0.24 -9.07
CA LEU A 77 14.06 -1.18 -8.88
C LEU A 77 13.35 -1.43 -7.54
N TYR A 78 13.94 -0.97 -6.45
CA TYR A 78 13.37 -1.17 -5.10
C TYR A 78 12.08 -0.36 -4.90
N GLN A 79 11.96 0.80 -5.53
CA GLN A 79 10.73 1.60 -5.50
C GLN A 79 9.58 0.86 -6.19
N MET A 80 9.85 0.22 -7.33
CA MET A 80 8.85 -0.60 -8.04
C MET A 80 8.43 -1.82 -7.22
N VAL A 81 9.38 -2.49 -6.57
CA VAL A 81 9.08 -3.62 -5.67
C VAL A 81 8.20 -3.17 -4.50
N GLN A 82 8.52 -2.04 -3.89
CA GLN A 82 7.74 -1.47 -2.79
C GLN A 82 6.32 -1.08 -3.26
N ALA A 83 6.20 -0.38 -4.39
CA ALA A 83 4.91 0.01 -4.94
C ALA A 83 4.03 -1.20 -5.31
N ARG A 84 4.61 -2.27 -5.85
CA ARG A 84 3.88 -3.54 -6.10
C ARG A 84 3.37 -4.17 -4.80
N LYS A 85 4.19 -4.17 -3.75
CA LYS A 85 3.81 -4.71 -2.43
C LYS A 85 2.70 -3.91 -1.77
N GLU A 86 2.72 -2.58 -1.92
CA GLU A 86 1.67 -1.71 -1.41
C GLU A 86 0.38 -1.87 -2.23
N LEU A 87 0.47 -1.91 -3.56
CA LEU A 87 -0.67 -2.14 -4.44
C LEU A 87 -1.38 -3.48 -4.16
N ALA A 88 -0.62 -4.52 -3.78
CA ALA A 88 -1.18 -5.81 -3.38
C ALA A 88 -2.12 -5.73 -2.15
N GLN A 89 -2.13 -4.62 -1.40
CA GLN A 89 -3.04 -4.39 -0.28
C GLN A 89 -4.40 -3.81 -0.73
N VAL A 90 -4.51 -3.27 -1.95
CA VAL A 90 -5.74 -2.65 -2.46
C VAL A 90 -6.96 -3.59 -2.44
N PRO A 91 -6.86 -4.87 -2.86
CA PRO A 91 -8.00 -5.79 -2.78
C PRO A 91 -8.49 -5.96 -1.34
N TYR A 92 -7.60 -6.01 -0.36
CA TYR A 92 -7.98 -6.07 1.05
C TYR A 92 -8.70 -4.79 1.48
N LEU A 93 -8.17 -3.61 1.16
CA LEU A 93 -8.77 -2.32 1.52
C LEU A 93 -10.16 -2.10 0.90
N ASN A 94 -10.43 -2.66 -0.28
CA ASN A 94 -11.74 -2.60 -0.94
C ASN A 94 -12.82 -3.49 -0.28
N ASN A 95 -12.42 -4.47 0.54
CA ASN A 95 -13.34 -5.40 1.21
C ASN A 95 -13.63 -5.02 2.67
N ILE A 96 -13.17 -3.83 3.10
CA ILE A 96 -13.41 -3.26 4.43
C ILE A 96 -14.72 -2.47 4.42
#